data_AF-A0A537RDC7-F1
#
_entry.id   AF-A0A537RDC7-F1
#
_cell.length_a   1.000
_cell.length_b   1.000
_cell.length_c   1.000
_cell.angle_alpha   90.00
_cell.angle_beta   90.00
_cell.angle_gamma   90.00
#
_symmetry.space_group_name_H-M   'P 1'
#
loop_
_entity.id
_entity.type
_entity.pdbx_description
1 polymer ?
#
loop_
_entity_poly.entity_id
_entity_poly.type
_entity_poly.pdbx_seq_one_letter_code
_entity_poly.pdbx_strand_id
1 'polypeptide(L)'
;MSPRLVGLIAALLFGAALIATIVASRGPATIVVPTNGVTAGGTGDNPAGAGALAELKSRTEMQRWPGQTTGPAPATRALGPPASGPAMDGEKRAQEWWADRDRNRDILDPPLYRKGLSSLPEPERSVLIQPQGRSWREVHNDKLAYGGAVYVFGVSFLIAVFLAVRGRIRVAEGESGQTVRRFSAFERANHWLTAVSFLLLAATGLVILYGGSLIRPWLGAHLYADLARVSAWSHMTFAVPFVLGVVVMIAIWTGQNLFERL
;
A
#
# COMPACT_ATOMS: atom_id res chain seq x y z
N MET A 1 28.90 -6.09 21.61
CA MET A 1 27.58 -5.82 22.24
C MET A 1 26.98 -7.14 22.73
N SER A 2 26.45 -7.23 23.95
CA SER A 2 25.86 -8.48 24.45
C SER A 2 24.56 -8.79 23.67
N PRO A 3 24.22 -10.06 23.39
CA PRO A 3 23.01 -10.39 22.64
C PRO A 3 21.74 -9.89 23.32
N ARG A 4 21.73 -9.84 24.66
CA ARG A 4 20.61 -9.29 25.44
C ARG A 4 20.46 -7.79 25.23
N LEU A 5 21.57 -7.05 25.15
CA LEU A 5 21.54 -5.61 24.85
C LEU A 5 21.06 -5.34 23.43
N VAL A 6 21.46 -6.17 22.45
CA VAL A 6 20.94 -6.12 21.07
C VAL A 6 19.42 -6.35 21.07
N GLY A 7 18.96 -7.41 21.75
CA GLY A 7 17.54 -7.72 21.89
C GLY A 7 16.76 -6.58 22.55
N LEU A 8 17.31 -5.97 23.60
CA LEU A 8 16.67 -4.86 24.29
C LEU A 8 16.53 -3.63 23.38
N ILE A 9 17.59 -3.24 22.68
CA ILE A 9 17.54 -2.10 21.74
C ILE A 9 16.52 -2.36 20.63
N ALA A 10 16.54 -3.57 20.03
CA ALA A 10 15.58 -3.94 19.01
C ALA A 10 14.13 -3.94 19.56
N ALA A 11 13.92 -4.44 20.78
CA ALA A 11 12.60 -4.47 21.42
C ALA A 11 12.08 -3.05 21.67
N LEU A 12 12.93 -2.11 22.10
CA LEU A 12 12.53 -0.72 22.27
C LEU A 12 12.15 -0.07 20.93
N LEU A 13 12.94 -0.31 19.88
CA LEU A 13 12.67 0.23 18.54
C LEU A 13 11.36 -0.32 17.96
N PHE A 14 11.19 -1.65 17.93
CA PHE A 14 9.97 -2.26 17.41
C PHE A 14 8.76 -2.02 18.30
N GLY A 15 8.93 -1.93 19.62
CA GLY A 15 7.88 -1.57 20.55
C GLY A 15 7.38 -0.14 20.33
N ALA A 16 8.29 0.81 20.14
CA ALA A 16 7.95 2.19 19.80
C ALA A 16 7.23 2.27 18.45
N ALA A 17 7.72 1.57 17.42
CA ALA A 17 7.08 1.52 16.10
C ALA A 17 5.68 0.88 16.16
N LEU A 18 5.51 -0.18 16.96
CA LEU A 18 4.22 -0.83 17.18
C LEU A 18 3.22 0.10 17.86
N ILE A 19 3.64 0.79 18.93
CA ILE A 19 2.80 1.78 19.63
C ILE A 19 2.42 2.90 18.67
N ALA A 20 3.38 3.46 17.93
CA ALA A 20 3.11 4.51 16.95
C ALA A 20 2.10 4.04 15.89
N THR A 21 2.22 2.80 15.41
CA THR A 21 1.28 2.21 14.44
C THR A 21 -0.13 2.06 15.03
N ILE A 22 -0.24 1.60 16.28
CA ILE A 22 -1.52 1.43 16.98
C ILE A 22 -2.19 2.79 17.27
N VAL A 23 -1.40 3.82 17.57
CA VAL A 23 -1.92 5.18 17.76
C VAL A 23 -2.38 5.75 16.43
N ALA A 24 -1.57 5.61 15.38
CA ALA A 24 -1.91 6.09 14.03
C ALA A 24 -3.17 5.41 13.47
N SER A 25 -3.37 4.12 13.74
CA SER A 25 -4.56 3.39 13.26
C SER A 25 -5.87 3.80 13.93
N ARG A 26 -5.80 4.55 15.04
CA ARG A 26 -6.96 5.14 15.72
C ARG A 26 -7.17 6.62 15.41
N GLY A 27 -6.35 7.20 14.53
CA GLY A 27 -6.52 8.56 14.07
C GLY A 27 -7.84 8.77 13.33
N PRO A 28 -8.29 10.03 13.17
CA PRO A 28 -9.45 10.33 12.33
C PRO A 28 -9.19 9.82 10.90
N ALA A 29 -10.24 9.29 10.26
CA ALA A 29 -10.15 8.82 8.88
C ALA A 29 -9.58 9.92 7.98
N THR A 30 -8.67 9.56 7.07
CA THR A 30 -8.09 10.53 6.14
C THR A 30 -9.18 11.09 5.25
N ILE A 31 -9.51 12.34 5.54
CA ILE A 31 -10.43 13.16 4.78
C ILE A 31 -9.78 13.44 3.42
N VAL A 32 -10.41 12.98 2.34
CA VAL A 32 -10.03 13.43 0.99
C VAL A 32 -10.46 14.89 0.87
N VAL A 33 -9.53 15.79 1.15
CA VAL A 33 -9.74 17.21 0.91
C VAL A 33 -9.85 17.43 -0.60
N PRO A 34 -10.98 17.96 -1.11
CA PRO A 34 -11.07 18.32 -2.50
C PRO A 34 -10.03 19.41 -2.78
N THR A 35 -8.95 19.04 -3.45
CA THR A 35 -8.00 20.03 -3.95
C THR A 35 -8.65 20.74 -5.12
N ASN A 36 -8.79 22.05 -5.03
CA ASN A 36 -9.15 22.89 -6.17
C ASN A 36 -8.00 23.02 -7.19
N GLY A 37 -6.78 22.58 -6.85
CA GLY A 37 -5.61 22.68 -7.70
C GLY A 37 -5.54 21.67 -8.85
N VAL A 38 -4.92 22.11 -9.95
CA VAL A 38 -4.57 21.28 -11.11
C VAL A 38 -3.22 20.67 -10.78
N THR A 39 -3.19 19.37 -10.47
CA THR A 39 -2.10 18.68 -9.77
C THR A 39 -0.68 19.07 -10.23
N ALA A 40 -0.12 20.12 -9.61
CA ALA A 40 1.24 20.62 -9.80
C ALA A 40 1.63 21.67 -8.76
N GLY A 41 0.70 22.42 -8.17
CA GLY A 41 1.04 23.41 -7.15
C GLY A 41 0.44 23.11 -5.79
N GLY A 42 1.02 23.81 -4.81
CA GLY A 42 0.86 23.54 -3.39
C GLY A 42 -0.54 23.86 -2.87
N THR A 43 -0.64 23.98 -1.55
CA THR A 43 -1.87 24.26 -0.78
C THR A 43 -2.59 25.57 -1.14
N GLY A 44 -2.13 26.31 -2.15
CA GLY A 44 -2.71 27.57 -2.65
C GLY A 44 -3.09 27.56 -4.13
N ASP A 45 -3.12 26.41 -4.80
CA ASP A 45 -3.45 26.37 -6.23
C ASP A 45 -4.92 26.72 -6.50
N ASN A 46 -5.12 27.95 -6.99
CA ASN A 46 -6.40 28.37 -7.53
C ASN A 46 -6.53 27.83 -8.98
N PRO A 47 -7.56 27.02 -9.29
CA PRO A 47 -7.79 26.51 -10.66
C PRO A 47 -8.05 27.63 -11.67
N ALA A 48 -8.35 28.84 -11.21
CA ALA A 48 -8.51 30.04 -12.04
C ALA A 48 -7.20 30.81 -12.29
N GLY A 49 -6.07 30.39 -11.73
CA GLY A 49 -4.76 31.01 -12.00
C GLY A 49 -4.28 30.75 -13.43
N ALA A 50 -3.57 31.71 -14.04
CA ALA A 50 -3.11 31.60 -15.43
C ALA A 50 -2.26 30.32 -15.69
N GLY A 51 -1.44 29.91 -14.72
CA GLY A 51 -0.67 28.65 -14.80
C GLY A 51 -1.53 27.39 -14.74
N ALA A 52 -2.60 27.41 -13.93
CA ALA A 52 -3.55 26.31 -13.81
C ALA A 52 -4.38 26.13 -15.09
N LEU A 53 -4.75 27.22 -15.75
CA LEU A 53 -5.46 27.19 -17.04
C LEU A 53 -4.62 26.57 -18.16
N ALA A 54 -3.31 26.86 -18.20
CA ALA A 54 -2.40 26.28 -19.19
C ALA A 54 -2.24 24.76 -18.99
N GLU A 55 -2.09 24.32 -17.74
CA GLU A 55 -2.00 22.90 -17.39
C GLU A 55 -3.33 22.16 -17.69
N LEU A 56 -4.48 22.75 -17.37
CA LEU A 56 -5.80 22.20 -17.72
C LEU A 56 -5.97 22.05 -19.23
N LYS A 57 -5.52 23.05 -19.99
CA LYS A 57 -5.54 22.99 -21.44
C LYS A 57 -4.66 21.85 -21.95
N SER A 58 -3.43 21.72 -21.45
CA SER A 58 -2.53 20.61 -21.81
C SER A 58 -3.15 19.24 -21.51
N ARG A 59 -3.79 19.06 -20.36
CA ARG A 59 -4.50 17.81 -20.03
C ARG A 59 -5.67 17.52 -20.94
N THR A 60 -6.44 18.56 -21.27
CA THR A 60 -7.57 18.44 -22.20
C THR A 60 -7.07 18.02 -23.58
N GLU A 61 -5.91 18.52 -24.00
CA GLU A 61 -5.24 18.10 -25.24
C GLU A 61 -4.76 16.65 -25.16
N MET A 62 -4.18 16.20 -24.03
CA MET A 62 -3.76 14.79 -23.85
C MET A 62 -4.94 13.81 -23.80
N GLN A 63 -6.08 14.23 -23.27
CA GLN A 63 -7.30 13.41 -23.20
C GLN A 63 -8.07 13.36 -24.53
N ARG A 64 -7.63 14.13 -25.53
CA ARG A 64 -8.27 14.20 -26.84
C ARG A 64 -8.10 12.87 -27.56
N TRP A 65 -9.22 12.30 -27.98
CA TRP A 65 -9.20 11.06 -28.76
C TRP A 65 -8.69 11.35 -30.19
N PRO A 66 -7.86 10.47 -30.78
CA PRO A 66 -7.42 10.62 -32.17
C PRO A 66 -8.63 10.78 -33.12
N GLY A 67 -8.67 11.89 -33.87
CA GLY A 67 -9.77 12.20 -34.80
C GLY A 67 -10.89 13.08 -34.23
N GLN A 68 -10.86 13.48 -32.95
CA GLN A 68 -11.72 14.57 -32.47
C GLN A 68 -11.32 15.88 -33.16
N THR A 69 -12.21 16.48 -33.94
CA THR A 69 -12.06 17.85 -34.45
C THR A 69 -12.37 18.87 -33.34
N THR A 70 -11.82 20.08 -33.43
CA THR A 70 -12.12 21.18 -32.50
C THR A 70 -13.55 21.64 -32.72
N GLY A 71 -14.52 20.97 -32.09
CA GLY A 71 -15.86 21.52 -31.95
C GLY A 71 -15.83 22.75 -31.04
N PRO A 72 -16.81 23.67 -31.15
CA PRO A 72 -16.96 24.73 -30.16
C PRO A 72 -17.05 24.11 -28.76
N ALA A 73 -16.36 24.72 -27.79
CA ALA A 73 -16.44 24.28 -26.41
C ALA A 73 -17.93 24.15 -26.01
N PRO A 74 -18.34 23.07 -25.31
CA PRO A 74 -19.70 22.97 -24.81
C PRO A 74 -20.02 24.25 -24.04
N ALA A 75 -21.24 24.77 -24.21
CA ALA A 75 -21.68 25.99 -23.55
C ALA A 75 -21.28 25.90 -22.07
N THR A 76 -20.44 26.84 -21.63
CA THR A 76 -19.97 26.88 -20.26
C THR A 76 -21.20 26.94 -19.37
N ARG A 77 -21.44 25.88 -18.59
CA ARG A 77 -22.42 25.96 -17.51
C ARG A 77 -21.93 27.10 -16.63
N ALA A 78 -22.66 28.22 -16.59
CA ALA A 78 -22.28 29.36 -15.79
C ALA A 78 -22.14 28.88 -14.34
N LEU A 79 -20.91 28.80 -13.82
CA LEU A 79 -20.61 28.31 -12.48
C LEU A 79 -20.96 29.35 -11.39
N GLY A 80 -21.83 30.33 -11.73
CA GLY A 80 -22.07 31.52 -10.94
C GLY A 80 -20.88 32.49 -10.97
N PRO A 81 -21.02 33.67 -10.36
CA PRO A 81 -19.90 34.58 -10.14
C PRO A 81 -18.83 33.89 -9.27
N PRO A 82 -17.52 34.19 -9.49
CA PRO A 82 -16.47 33.69 -8.62
C PRO A 82 -16.78 34.06 -7.18
N ALA A 83 -16.62 33.10 -6.27
CA ALA A 83 -16.90 33.34 -4.86
C ALA A 83 -16.05 34.50 -4.34
N SER A 84 -16.72 35.61 -3.99
CA SER A 84 -16.12 36.79 -3.37
C SER A 84 -16.00 36.54 -1.86
N GLY A 85 -15.01 35.74 -1.48
CA GLY A 85 -14.68 35.49 -0.07
C GLY A 85 -13.18 35.22 0.06
N PRO A 86 -12.61 35.32 1.28
CA PRO A 86 -11.24 34.88 1.50
C PRO A 86 -11.10 33.43 1.03
N ALA A 87 -9.93 33.07 0.49
CA ALA A 87 -9.62 31.70 0.12
C ALA A 87 -9.89 30.80 1.33
N MET A 88 -10.97 30.00 1.25
CA MET A 88 -11.31 29.10 2.34
C MET A 88 -10.32 27.95 2.35
N ASP A 89 -9.78 27.65 3.52
CA ASP A 89 -9.02 26.43 3.74
C ASP A 89 -9.89 25.22 3.37
N GLY A 90 -9.43 24.46 2.38
CA GLY A 90 -10.13 23.29 1.87
C GLY A 90 -10.31 22.22 2.95
N GLU A 91 -9.36 22.09 3.88
CA GLU A 91 -9.43 21.12 4.96
C GLU A 91 -10.54 21.52 5.95
N LYS A 92 -10.54 22.78 6.39
CA LYS A 92 -11.58 23.32 7.26
C LYS A 92 -12.97 23.19 6.63
N ARG A 93 -13.12 23.52 5.34
CA ARG A 93 -14.41 23.42 4.66
C ARG A 93 -14.88 21.98 4.52
N ALA A 94 -13.96 21.06 4.28
CA ALA A 94 -14.30 19.65 4.22
C ALA A 94 -14.73 19.13 5.61
N GLN A 95 -14.02 19.52 6.68
CA GLN A 95 -14.40 19.21 8.06
C GLN A 95 -15.80 19.75 8.41
N GLU A 96 -16.11 20.99 8.05
CA GLU A 96 -17.45 21.58 8.21
C GLU A 96 -18.52 20.76 7.47
N TRP A 97 -18.25 20.38 6.21
CA TRP A 97 -19.15 19.53 5.43
C TRP A 97 -19.37 18.14 6.03
N TRP A 98 -18.33 17.55 6.62
CA TRP A 98 -18.40 16.27 7.32
C TRP A 98 -19.13 16.36 8.65
N ALA A 99 -18.97 17.45 9.39
CA ALA A 99 -19.71 17.69 10.63
C ALA A 99 -21.22 17.77 10.36
N ASP A 100 -21.60 18.39 9.24
CA ASP A 100 -22.98 18.50 8.77
C ASP A 100 -23.37 17.42 7.75
N ARG A 101 -22.76 16.23 7.80
CA ARG A 101 -22.96 15.15 6.80
C ARG A 101 -24.44 14.84 6.55
N ASP A 102 -25.25 14.83 7.60
CA ASP A 102 -26.67 14.49 7.48
C ASP A 102 -27.48 15.57 6.74
N ARG A 103 -27.07 16.84 6.85
CA ARG A 103 -27.64 17.98 6.11
C ARG A 103 -27.18 18.04 4.66
N ASN A 104 -26.00 17.49 4.38
CA ASN A 104 -25.40 17.47 3.04
C ASN A 104 -25.68 16.14 2.30
N ARG A 105 -26.41 15.21 2.92
CA ARG A 105 -26.62 13.84 2.42
C ARG A 105 -27.31 13.83 1.05
N ASP A 106 -28.21 14.77 0.84
CA ASP A 106 -29.06 14.96 -0.32
C ASP A 106 -28.33 15.61 -1.51
N ILE A 107 -27.15 16.19 -1.29
CA ILE A 107 -26.28 16.70 -2.36
C ILE A 107 -25.45 15.57 -2.98
N LEU A 108 -25.22 14.49 -2.22
CA LEU A 108 -24.42 13.35 -2.66
C LEU A 108 -25.32 12.23 -3.17
N ASP A 109 -25.20 11.93 -4.46
CA ASP A 109 -25.78 10.72 -5.02
C ASP A 109 -25.35 9.50 -4.18
N PRO A 110 -26.29 8.59 -3.84
CA PRO A 110 -25.93 7.37 -3.15
C PRO A 110 -24.91 6.62 -4.02
N PRO A 111 -23.89 5.98 -3.43
CA PRO A 111 -22.85 5.29 -4.17
C PRO A 111 -23.40 3.96 -4.71
N LEU A 112 -24.40 4.04 -5.57
CA LEU A 112 -25.01 2.90 -6.21
C LEU A 112 -24.14 2.47 -7.38
N TYR A 113 -24.10 1.17 -7.60
CA TYR A 113 -23.47 0.61 -8.77
C TYR A 113 -24.23 1.09 -10.03
N ARG A 114 -23.53 1.73 -10.98
CA ARG A 114 -24.13 2.23 -12.22
C ARG A 114 -23.42 1.64 -13.45
N LYS A 115 -24.21 1.13 -14.38
CA LYS A 115 -23.77 0.71 -15.72
C LYS A 115 -24.33 1.66 -16.78
N GLY A 116 -23.62 1.79 -17.88
CA GLY A 116 -24.03 2.52 -19.08
C GLY A 116 -23.79 1.68 -20.34
N LEU A 117 -23.94 2.31 -21.50
CA LEU A 117 -23.62 1.70 -22.79
C LEU A 117 -22.12 1.88 -23.08
N SER A 118 -21.49 0.84 -23.61
CA SER A 118 -20.10 0.89 -24.07
C SER A 118 -19.99 0.18 -25.41
N SER A 119 -19.19 0.74 -26.31
CA SER A 119 -18.85 0.11 -27.59
C SER A 119 -17.68 -0.86 -27.48
N LEU A 120 -17.07 -0.97 -26.30
CA LEU A 120 -15.97 -1.89 -26.04
C LEU A 120 -16.50 -3.28 -25.68
N PRO A 121 -15.83 -4.36 -26.12
CA PRO A 121 -16.35 -5.72 -25.97
C PRO A 121 -16.39 -6.20 -24.51
N GLU A 122 -15.51 -5.66 -23.66
CA GLU A 122 -15.35 -6.16 -22.30
C GLU A 122 -16.50 -5.67 -21.37
N PRO A 123 -17.11 -6.56 -20.57
CA PRO A 123 -18.29 -6.25 -19.78
C PRO A 123 -18.06 -5.17 -18.71
N GLU A 124 -16.84 -5.08 -18.16
CA GLU A 124 -16.44 -4.05 -17.19
C GLU A 124 -16.41 -2.64 -17.79
N ARG A 125 -16.32 -2.49 -19.11
CA ARG A 125 -16.28 -1.18 -19.79
C ARG A 125 -17.62 -0.45 -19.79
N SER A 126 -18.69 -1.16 -19.43
CA SER A 126 -20.01 -0.59 -19.17
C SER A 126 -20.18 -0.06 -17.75
N VAL A 127 -19.23 -0.30 -16.84
CA VAL A 127 -19.34 0.07 -15.42
C VAL A 127 -18.87 1.51 -15.21
N LEU A 128 -19.80 2.41 -14.89
CA LEU A 128 -19.54 3.83 -14.70
C LEU A 128 -19.28 4.20 -13.23
N ILE A 129 -19.98 3.55 -12.30
CA ILE A 129 -19.79 3.75 -10.85
C ILE A 129 -19.68 2.38 -10.18
N GLN A 130 -18.57 2.16 -9.46
CA GLN A 130 -18.30 0.94 -8.73
C GLN A 130 -18.05 1.23 -7.23
N PRO A 131 -19.07 1.17 -6.36
CA PRO A 131 -18.90 1.43 -4.93
C PRO A 131 -17.92 0.48 -4.24
N GLN A 132 -17.75 -0.74 -4.75
CA GLN A 132 -16.82 -1.74 -4.23
C GLN A 132 -15.36 -1.25 -4.28
N GLY A 133 -15.02 -0.34 -5.20
CA GLY A 133 -13.69 0.28 -5.21
C GLY A 133 -13.44 1.22 -4.03
N ARG A 134 -14.51 1.81 -3.46
CA ARG A 134 -14.42 2.61 -2.23
C ARG A 134 -14.18 1.73 -1.01
N SER A 135 -14.94 0.65 -0.87
CA SER A 135 -14.76 -0.30 0.24
C SER A 135 -13.40 -1.00 0.17
N TRP A 136 -12.93 -1.37 -1.04
CA TRP A 136 -11.60 -1.92 -1.21
C TRP A 136 -10.51 -0.95 -0.73
N ARG A 137 -10.61 0.35 -1.06
CA ARG A 137 -9.63 1.34 -0.60
C ARG A 137 -9.62 1.50 0.91
N GLU A 138 -10.79 1.51 1.57
CA GLU A 138 -10.87 1.54 3.04
C GLU A 138 -10.19 0.29 3.64
N VAL A 139 -10.49 -0.89 3.10
CA VAL A 139 -9.86 -2.13 3.57
C VAL A 139 -8.35 -2.11 3.32
N HIS A 140 -7.91 -1.72 2.14
CA HIS A 140 -6.51 -1.77 1.75
C HIS A 140 -5.66 -0.70 2.45
N ASN A 141 -6.11 0.55 2.41
CA ASN A 141 -5.31 1.68 2.90
C ASN A 141 -5.37 1.84 4.41
N ASP A 142 -6.42 1.35 5.06
CA ASP A 142 -6.53 1.41 6.53
C ASP A 142 -6.29 0.02 7.13
N LYS A 143 -7.21 -0.92 6.91
CA LYS A 143 -7.19 -2.20 7.65
C LYS A 143 -5.96 -3.04 7.33
N LEU A 144 -5.64 -3.22 6.05
CA LEU A 144 -4.49 -4.02 5.63
C LEU A 144 -3.16 -3.32 5.91
N ALA A 145 -3.06 -2.00 5.65
CA ALA A 145 -1.85 -1.25 5.92
C ALA A 145 -1.51 -1.23 7.44
N TYR A 146 -2.47 -0.84 8.29
CA TYR A 146 -2.21 -0.82 9.74
C TYR A 146 -2.13 -2.22 10.34
N GLY A 147 -3.00 -3.15 9.93
CA GLY A 147 -2.98 -4.53 10.40
C GLY A 147 -1.68 -5.24 10.03
N GLY A 148 -1.19 -5.04 8.81
CA GLY A 148 0.09 -5.55 8.35
C GLY A 148 1.27 -4.96 9.13
N ALA A 149 1.27 -3.65 9.38
CA ALA A 149 2.31 -3.00 10.17
C ALA A 149 2.31 -3.47 11.63
N VAL A 150 1.11 -3.65 12.24
CA VAL A 150 0.97 -4.25 13.57
C VAL A 150 1.53 -5.67 13.60
N TYR A 151 1.25 -6.48 12.57
CA TYR A 151 1.79 -7.84 12.49
C TYR A 151 3.32 -7.85 12.39
N VAL A 152 3.89 -7.05 11.47
CA VAL A 152 5.35 -6.96 11.28
C VAL A 152 6.04 -6.47 12.55
N PHE A 153 5.65 -5.31 13.07
CA PHE A 153 6.29 -4.75 14.27
C PHE A 153 5.98 -5.56 15.52
N GLY A 154 4.80 -6.16 15.63
CA GLY A 154 4.41 -7.02 16.74
C GLY A 154 5.24 -8.30 16.82
N VAL A 155 5.36 -9.04 15.71
CA VAL A 155 6.18 -10.26 15.67
C VAL A 155 7.66 -9.91 15.88
N SER A 156 8.17 -8.85 15.23
CA SER A 156 9.55 -8.40 15.44
C SER A 156 9.82 -7.97 16.88
N PHE A 157 8.86 -7.30 17.53
CA PHE A 157 8.94 -6.94 18.95
C PHE A 157 9.01 -8.18 19.84
N LEU A 158 8.13 -9.16 19.65
CA LEU A 158 8.11 -10.39 20.43
C LEU A 158 9.43 -11.18 20.30
N ILE A 159 9.97 -11.31 19.08
CA ILE A 159 11.26 -11.97 18.84
C ILE A 159 12.41 -11.20 19.51
N ALA A 160 12.38 -9.86 19.46
CA ALA A 160 13.39 -9.02 20.09
C ALA A 160 13.35 -9.12 21.63
N VAL A 161 12.15 -9.11 22.23
CA VAL A 161 11.95 -9.34 23.67
C VAL A 161 12.46 -10.72 24.08
N PHE A 162 12.15 -11.75 23.30
CA PHE A 162 12.67 -13.10 23.55
C PHE A 162 14.20 -13.11 23.58
N LEU A 163 14.86 -12.45 22.60
CA LEU A 163 16.32 -12.33 22.59
C LEU A 163 16.87 -11.51 23.77
N ALA A 164 16.16 -10.47 24.21
CA ALA A 164 16.55 -9.65 25.35
C ALA A 164 16.54 -10.45 26.67
N VAL A 165 15.49 -11.24 26.88
CA VAL A 165 15.30 -12.07 28.08
C VAL A 165 16.21 -13.30 28.05
N ARG A 166 16.12 -14.10 26.97
CA ARG A 166 16.82 -15.39 26.92
C ARG A 166 18.29 -15.24 26.56
N GLY A 167 18.63 -14.28 25.69
CA GLY A 167 19.94 -14.20 25.04
C GLY A 167 20.12 -15.28 23.96
N ARG A 168 21.35 -15.42 23.44
CA ARG A 168 21.68 -16.50 22.50
C ARG A 168 21.77 -17.83 23.24
N ILE A 169 21.05 -18.84 22.77
CA ILE A 169 21.20 -20.22 23.21
C ILE A 169 22.45 -20.77 22.52
N ARG A 170 23.50 -21.02 23.30
CA ARG A 170 24.75 -21.61 22.80
C ARG A 170 24.75 -23.11 23.09
N VAL A 171 25.43 -23.87 22.25
CA VAL A 171 25.73 -25.28 22.52
C VAL A 171 26.70 -25.32 23.71
N ALA A 172 26.29 -25.93 24.81
CA ALA A 172 27.03 -25.89 26.08
C ALA A 172 28.42 -26.54 25.98
N GLU A 173 28.51 -27.63 25.22
CA GLU A 173 29.74 -28.44 25.06
C GLU A 173 30.51 -28.11 23.77
N GLY A 174 30.07 -27.09 23.01
CA GLY A 174 30.64 -26.77 21.71
C GLY A 174 30.19 -27.71 20.59
N GLU A 175 30.66 -27.45 19.37
CA GLU A 175 30.34 -28.29 18.21
C GLU A 175 31.19 -29.58 18.23
N SER A 176 30.58 -30.73 17.97
CA SER A 176 31.26 -32.05 18.05
C SER A 176 32.30 -32.30 16.96
N GLY A 177 32.41 -31.41 15.95
CA GLY A 177 33.28 -31.58 14.79
C GLY A 177 32.84 -32.67 13.80
N GLN A 178 31.80 -33.45 14.13
CA GLN A 178 31.27 -34.51 13.28
C GLN A 178 30.04 -34.02 12.53
N THR A 179 30.00 -34.22 11.21
CA THR A 179 28.86 -33.84 10.38
C THR A 179 28.05 -35.05 9.97
N VAL A 180 26.73 -34.95 10.08
CA VAL A 180 25.78 -35.93 9.52
C VAL A 180 24.97 -35.30 8.41
N ARG A 181 24.66 -36.07 7.35
CA ARG A 181 23.84 -35.59 6.24
C ARG A 181 22.36 -35.54 6.66
N ARG A 182 21.92 -34.39 7.16
CA ARG A 182 20.52 -34.15 7.51
C ARG A 182 19.62 -33.87 6.30
N PHE A 183 20.13 -33.11 5.33
CA PHE A 183 19.40 -32.72 4.12
C PHE A 183 20.20 -33.05 2.86
N SER A 184 19.53 -33.54 1.83
CA SER A 184 20.07 -33.77 0.49
C SER A 184 20.37 -32.47 -0.25
N ALA A 185 21.15 -32.55 -1.34
CA ALA A 185 21.43 -31.40 -2.18
C ALA A 185 20.15 -30.81 -2.81
N PHE A 186 19.21 -31.68 -3.20
CA PHE A 186 17.92 -31.28 -3.77
C PHE A 186 17.06 -30.51 -2.77
N GLU A 187 16.94 -31.00 -1.53
CA GLU A 187 16.20 -30.29 -0.47
C GLU A 187 16.80 -28.92 -0.18
N ARG A 188 18.13 -28.81 -0.12
CA ARG A 188 18.81 -27.52 0.06
C ARG A 188 18.58 -26.58 -1.12
N ALA A 189 18.63 -27.08 -2.35
CA ALA A 189 18.36 -26.27 -3.54
C ALA A 189 16.92 -25.73 -3.54
N ASN A 190 15.93 -26.58 -3.24
CA ASN A 190 14.53 -26.18 -3.12
C ASN A 190 14.32 -25.16 -1.99
N HIS A 191 15.00 -25.36 -0.85
CA HIS A 191 14.97 -24.40 0.26
C HIS A 191 15.51 -23.02 -0.16
N TRP A 192 16.66 -22.96 -0.83
CA TRP A 192 17.23 -21.69 -1.28
C TRP A 192 16.37 -21.01 -2.35
N LEU A 193 15.80 -21.77 -3.29
CA LEU A 193 14.84 -21.25 -4.27
C LEU A 193 13.64 -20.60 -3.56
N THR A 194 13.06 -21.31 -2.59
CA THR A 194 11.90 -20.84 -1.82
C THR A 194 12.26 -19.61 -0.98
N ALA A 195 13.41 -19.64 -0.28
CA ALA A 195 13.85 -18.57 0.61
C ALA A 195 14.16 -17.28 -0.16
N VAL A 196 14.88 -17.36 -1.28
CA VAL A 196 15.18 -16.18 -2.11
C VAL A 196 13.90 -15.62 -2.73
N SER A 197 13.01 -16.48 -3.23
CA SER A 197 11.71 -16.04 -3.77
C SER A 197 10.86 -15.36 -2.71
N PHE A 198 10.84 -15.89 -1.48
CA PHE A 198 10.17 -15.28 -0.34
C PHE A 198 10.74 -13.91 0.00
N LEU A 199 12.07 -13.76 0.06
CA LEU A 199 12.69 -12.47 0.38
C LEU A 199 12.35 -11.41 -0.68
N LEU A 200 12.36 -11.78 -1.96
CA LEU A 200 11.97 -10.88 -3.06
C LEU A 200 10.48 -10.53 -3.01
N LEU A 201 9.60 -11.50 -2.75
CA LEU A 201 8.17 -11.27 -2.55
C LEU A 201 7.92 -10.35 -1.35
N ALA A 202 8.55 -10.59 -0.21
CA ALA A 202 8.40 -9.77 0.98
C ALA A 202 8.88 -8.33 0.74
N ALA A 203 10.07 -8.16 0.15
CA ALA A 203 10.61 -6.84 -0.14
C ALA A 203 9.73 -6.07 -1.13
N THR A 204 9.35 -6.68 -2.25
CA THR A 204 8.50 -6.05 -3.26
C THR A 204 7.08 -5.80 -2.73
N GLY A 205 6.53 -6.69 -1.91
CA GLY A 205 5.24 -6.51 -1.25
C GLY A 205 5.23 -5.32 -0.29
N LEU A 206 6.31 -5.11 0.46
CA LEU A 206 6.48 -3.93 1.31
C LEU A 206 6.56 -2.64 0.50
N VAL A 207 7.25 -2.65 -0.65
CA VAL A 207 7.29 -1.51 -1.57
C VAL A 207 5.90 -1.21 -2.13
N ILE A 208 5.15 -2.22 -2.55
CA ILE A 208 3.80 -2.04 -3.13
C ILE A 208 2.83 -1.49 -2.08
N LEU A 209 2.83 -2.06 -0.87
CA LEU A 209 1.87 -1.71 0.17
C LEU A 209 2.20 -0.39 0.87
N TYR A 210 3.49 -0.14 1.19
CA TYR A 210 3.92 1.00 2.00
C TYR A 210 4.77 2.03 1.25
N GLY A 211 5.20 1.75 0.03
CA GLY A 211 6.16 2.60 -0.67
C GLY A 211 5.63 4.01 -0.95
N GLY A 212 4.31 4.16 -1.13
CA GLY A 212 3.70 5.48 -1.34
C GLY A 212 3.87 6.42 -0.15
N SER A 213 3.78 5.90 1.08
CA SER A 213 3.91 6.69 2.32
C SER A 213 5.34 6.72 2.84
N LEU A 214 6.10 5.62 2.73
CA LEU A 214 7.41 5.49 3.34
C LEU A 214 8.58 5.77 2.41
N ILE A 215 8.43 5.55 1.10
CA ILE A 215 9.57 5.60 0.15
C ILE A 215 9.46 6.83 -0.76
N ARG A 216 8.26 7.09 -1.32
CA ARG A 216 8.01 8.19 -2.25
C ARG A 216 8.43 9.57 -1.73
N PRO A 217 8.24 9.95 -0.45
CA PRO A 217 8.68 11.26 0.05
C PRO A 217 10.19 11.49 -0.05
N TRP A 218 10.99 10.42 -0.03
CA TRP A 218 12.45 10.49 -0.05
C TRP A 218 13.03 10.34 -1.46
N LEU A 219 12.43 9.48 -2.29
CA LEU A 219 12.91 9.18 -3.64
C LEU A 219 12.33 10.10 -4.72
N GLY A 220 11.23 10.80 -4.44
CA GLY A 220 10.47 11.56 -5.42
C GLY A 220 9.57 10.68 -6.29
N ALA A 221 8.63 11.32 -7.01
CA ALA A 221 7.56 10.62 -7.71
C ALA A 221 8.04 9.74 -8.88
N HIS A 222 9.02 10.21 -9.67
CA HIS A 222 9.52 9.49 -10.83
C HIS A 222 10.24 8.19 -10.45
N LEU A 223 11.25 8.29 -9.58
CA LEU A 223 12.01 7.12 -9.15
C LEU A 223 11.16 6.11 -8.38
N TYR A 224 10.21 6.60 -7.56
CA TYR A 224 9.24 5.73 -6.92
C TYR A 224 8.36 4.99 -7.93
N ALA A 225 7.92 5.65 -9.01
CA ALA A 225 7.10 4.99 -10.03
C ALA A 225 7.85 3.84 -10.71
N ASP A 226 9.14 4.03 -11.02
CA ASP A 226 9.98 2.98 -11.60
C ASP A 226 10.18 1.83 -10.60
N LEU A 227 10.50 2.14 -9.34
CA LEU A 227 10.66 1.15 -8.29
C LEU A 227 9.37 0.34 -8.06
N ALA A 228 8.21 1.01 -8.01
CA ALA A 228 6.92 0.37 -7.85
C ALA A 228 6.58 -0.55 -9.04
N ARG A 229 6.91 -0.11 -10.26
CA ARG A 229 6.74 -0.93 -11.47
C ARG A 229 7.59 -2.19 -11.43
N VAL A 230 8.89 -2.06 -11.15
CA VAL A 230 9.81 -3.21 -11.03
C VAL A 230 9.35 -4.15 -9.91
N SER A 231 8.89 -3.59 -8.79
CA SER A 231 8.39 -4.37 -7.66
C SER A 231 7.15 -5.17 -8.03
N ALA A 232 6.17 -4.57 -8.72
CA ALA A 232 4.95 -5.26 -9.14
C ALA A 232 5.25 -6.45 -10.07
N TRP A 233 6.07 -6.23 -11.10
CA TRP A 233 6.47 -7.30 -12.01
C TRP A 233 7.25 -8.41 -11.29
N SER A 234 8.25 -8.03 -10.48
CA SER A 234 9.04 -8.99 -9.72
C SER A 234 8.19 -9.80 -8.74
N HIS A 235 7.23 -9.15 -8.06
CA HIS A 235 6.35 -9.83 -7.12
C HIS A 235 5.52 -10.92 -7.81
N MET A 236 4.96 -10.62 -8.98
CA MET A 236 4.21 -11.60 -9.78
C MET A 236 5.11 -12.73 -10.29
N THR A 237 6.31 -12.40 -10.76
CA THR A 237 7.26 -13.40 -11.27
C THR A 237 7.73 -14.36 -10.17
N PHE A 238 8.10 -13.85 -8.99
CA PHE A 238 8.63 -14.68 -7.89
C PHE A 238 7.55 -15.42 -7.09
N ALA A 239 6.27 -15.09 -7.27
CA ALA A 239 5.17 -15.88 -6.72
C ALA A 239 5.19 -17.32 -7.24
N VAL A 240 5.47 -17.51 -8.54
CA VAL A 240 5.50 -18.84 -9.18
C VAL A 240 6.57 -19.77 -8.56
N PRO A 241 7.87 -19.42 -8.55
CA PRO A 241 8.89 -20.29 -7.94
C PRO A 241 8.70 -20.45 -6.42
N PHE A 242 8.15 -19.45 -5.72
CA PHE A 242 7.83 -19.57 -4.31
C PHE A 242 6.77 -20.66 -4.05
N VAL A 243 5.63 -20.60 -4.75
CA VAL A 243 4.56 -21.58 -4.60
C VAL A 243 5.04 -22.98 -4.98
N LEU A 244 5.78 -23.11 -6.09
CA LEU A 244 6.37 -24.38 -6.49
C LEU A 244 7.30 -24.93 -5.39
N GLY A 245 8.19 -24.09 -4.86
CA GLY A 245 9.13 -24.48 -3.82
C GLY A 245 8.45 -24.93 -2.53
N VAL A 246 7.39 -24.23 -2.11
CA VAL A 246 6.56 -24.59 -0.95
C VAL A 246 5.84 -25.93 -1.19
N VAL A 247 5.24 -26.15 -2.37
CA VAL A 247 4.57 -27.42 -2.70
C VAL A 247 5.54 -28.59 -2.65
N VAL A 248 6.75 -28.42 -3.21
CA VAL A 248 7.81 -29.45 -3.14
C VAL A 248 8.23 -29.71 -1.69
N MET A 249 8.42 -28.66 -0.87
CA MET A 249 8.74 -28.81 0.56
C MET A 249 7.66 -29.58 1.31
N ILE A 250 6.39 -29.24 1.10
CA ILE A 250 5.25 -29.94 1.71
C ILE A 250 5.27 -31.42 1.30
N ALA A 251 5.44 -31.71 0.01
CA ALA A 251 5.45 -33.08 -0.49
C ALA A 251 6.58 -33.94 0.14
N ILE A 252 7.77 -33.37 0.36
CA ILE A 252 8.91 -34.09 0.92
C ILE A 252 8.79 -34.23 2.45
N TRP A 253 8.36 -33.18 3.14
CA TRP A 253 8.49 -33.10 4.61
C TRP A 253 7.22 -33.34 5.39
N THR A 254 6.02 -33.35 4.78
CA THR A 254 4.76 -33.49 5.53
C THR A 254 4.75 -34.74 6.42
N GLY A 255 5.21 -35.88 5.90
CA GLY A 255 5.26 -37.13 6.68
C GLY A 255 6.17 -37.05 7.92
N GLN A 256 7.22 -36.23 7.88
CA GLN A 256 8.16 -36.01 8.99
C GLN A 256 7.68 -34.92 9.97
N ASN A 257 6.57 -34.25 9.68
CA ASN A 257 5.98 -33.18 10.50
C ASN A 257 4.65 -33.60 11.14
N LEU A 258 4.28 -34.88 11.06
CA LEU A 258 3.07 -35.40 11.70
C LEU A 258 3.27 -35.47 13.23
N PHE A 259 2.19 -35.18 13.95
CA PHE A 259 2.18 -35.31 15.40
C PHE A 259 2.23 -36.79 15.79
N GLU A 260 3.35 -37.24 16.33
CA GLU A 260 3.42 -38.53 17.02
C GLU A 260 2.94 -38.36 18.47
N ARG A 261 2.21 -39.36 18.98
CA ARG A 261 1.86 -39.40 20.41
C ARG A 261 3.13 -39.79 21.18
N LEU A 262 3.58 -38.90 22.06
CA LEU A 262 4.59 -39.20 23.07
C LEU A 262 4.11 -40.32 24.00
#